data_AF-A0A7S2HWU4-F1
#
_entry.id   AF-A0A7S2HWU4-F1
#
_cell.length_a   1.000
_cell.length_b   1.000
_cell.length_c   1.000
_cell.angle_alpha   90.00
_cell.angle_beta   90.00
_cell.angle_gamma   90.00
#
_symmetry.space_group_name_H-M   'P 1'
#
loop_
_entity.id
_entity.type
_entity.pdbx_description
1 polymer ?
#
loop_
_entity_poly.entity_id
_entity_poly.type
_entity_poly.pdbx_seq_one_letter_code
_entity_poly.pdbx_strand_id
1 'polypeptide(L)'
;PWWPAGRAQAAGIRVAGVCAAAAPRSSRVAGMAALDVKRHNVGLMQAERGYDVTIVCTSDAEQAAFWQERLEQARGSVIPSSSAVVAVDEEWDGGAGNFLGTLYAWRKACAKHKELTNSDLAAALKGGASVALYHTAGKGTRLAPLPGAENNNKPGVKLPAPGAPSILECVIKQTGAYASSRKKRLSVFWGDQVFVPSVAAEYQPQYHVDI
;
A
#
# COMPACT_ATOMS: atom_id res chain seq x y z
N PRO A 1 24.27 34.80 13.06
CA PRO A 1 24.48 34.23 14.41
C PRO A 1 23.50 33.06 14.66
N TRP A 2 24.06 31.86 14.82
CA TRP A 2 23.45 30.63 15.35
C TRP A 2 22.44 29.87 14.46
N TRP A 3 22.99 28.99 13.61
CA TRP A 3 22.34 27.80 13.05
C TRP A 3 23.19 26.60 13.52
N PRO A 4 22.63 25.54 14.14
CA PRO A 4 23.36 24.29 14.25
C PRO A 4 23.11 23.45 13.00
N ALA A 5 24.17 23.24 12.22
CA ALA A 5 24.20 22.29 11.12
C ALA A 5 24.13 20.85 11.69
N GLY A 6 22.94 20.27 11.72
CA GLY A 6 22.74 18.85 11.96
C GLY A 6 22.99 18.05 10.68
N ARG A 7 24.06 17.28 10.64
CA ARG A 7 24.32 16.30 9.57
C ARG A 7 23.23 15.23 9.61
N ALA A 8 22.36 15.19 8.62
CA ALA A 8 21.55 14.01 8.36
C ALA A 8 22.49 12.88 7.90
N GLN A 9 22.70 11.88 8.76
CA GLN A 9 23.30 10.62 8.35
C GLN A 9 22.33 9.92 7.40
N ALA A 10 22.75 9.74 6.14
CA ALA A 10 22.08 8.86 5.20
C ALA A 10 22.14 7.43 5.74
N ALA A 11 21.03 6.96 6.32
CA ALA A 11 20.84 5.55 6.64
C ALA A 11 20.68 4.80 5.30
N GLY A 12 21.79 4.25 4.80
CA GLY A 12 21.79 3.38 3.64
C GLY A 12 20.91 2.16 3.92
N ILE A 13 19.79 2.06 3.20
CA ILE A 13 18.93 0.88 3.20
C ILE A 13 19.74 -0.28 2.60
N ARG A 14 20.17 -1.20 3.44
CA ARG A 14 20.69 -2.49 2.98
C ARG A 14 19.50 -3.31 2.50
N VAL A 15 19.41 -3.54 1.20
CA VAL A 15 18.60 -4.62 0.65
C VAL A 15 19.26 -5.93 1.08
N ALA A 16 18.88 -6.43 2.25
CA ALA A 16 19.29 -7.75 2.69
C ALA A 16 18.76 -8.76 1.67
N GLY A 17 19.66 -9.56 1.10
CA GLY A 17 19.30 -10.70 0.27
C GLY A 17 18.39 -11.62 1.08
N VAL A 18 17.09 -11.60 0.78
CA VAL A 18 16.12 -12.46 1.44
C VAL A 18 16.31 -13.86 0.87
N CYS A 19 16.93 -14.74 1.65
CA CYS A 19 16.83 -16.17 1.46
C CYS A 19 15.33 -16.51 1.48
N ALA A 20 14.79 -16.94 0.34
CA ALA A 20 13.37 -17.21 0.19
C ALA A 20 12.96 -18.40 1.06
N ALA A 21 12.46 -18.12 2.26
CA ALA A 21 11.63 -19.08 2.97
C ALA A 21 10.40 -19.37 2.08
N ALA A 22 10.23 -20.63 1.71
CA ALA A 22 9.10 -21.08 0.90
C ALA A 22 7.79 -20.63 1.56
N ALA A 23 6.90 -20.00 0.78
CA ALA A 23 5.56 -19.67 1.25
C ALA A 23 4.88 -20.97 1.73
N PRO A 24 4.27 -20.98 2.94
CA PRO A 24 3.57 -22.16 3.41
C PRO A 24 2.48 -22.54 2.41
N ARG A 25 2.44 -23.84 2.04
CA ARG A 25 1.40 -24.40 1.18
C ARG A 25 0.02 -24.07 1.77
N SER A 26 -0.96 -23.74 0.92
CA SER A 26 -2.31 -23.28 1.29
C SER A 26 -3.19 -24.31 2.02
N SER A 27 -2.59 -25.34 2.62
CA SER A 27 -3.28 -26.45 3.29
C SER A 27 -3.85 -26.09 4.66
N ARG A 28 -3.46 -24.97 5.28
CA ARG A 28 -3.95 -24.59 6.62
C ARG A 28 -5.42 -24.16 6.67
N VAL A 29 -5.98 -23.76 5.53
CA VAL A 29 -7.33 -23.15 5.46
C VAL A 29 -8.35 -24.06 4.80
N ALA A 30 -7.90 -25.20 4.24
CA ALA A 30 -8.76 -26.17 3.59
C ALA A 30 -9.66 -26.86 4.62
N GLY A 31 -10.98 -26.77 4.43
CA GLY A 31 -11.97 -27.39 5.32
C GLY A 31 -12.36 -26.55 6.55
N MET A 32 -11.82 -25.34 6.71
CA MET A 32 -12.24 -24.42 7.77
C MET A 32 -13.63 -23.83 7.48
N ALA A 33 -14.42 -23.60 8.53
CA ALA A 33 -15.65 -22.83 8.41
C ALA A 33 -15.33 -21.37 8.01
N ALA A 34 -16.23 -20.72 7.26
CA ALA A 34 -16.00 -19.39 6.71
C ALA A 34 -15.63 -18.32 7.78
N LEU A 35 -16.18 -18.43 8.99
CA LEU A 35 -15.85 -17.52 10.09
C LEU A 35 -14.40 -17.71 10.58
N ASP A 36 -13.93 -18.95 10.62
CA ASP A 36 -12.57 -19.26 11.04
C ASP A 36 -11.56 -18.82 9.97
N VAL A 37 -11.91 -18.90 8.68
CA VAL A 37 -11.13 -18.30 7.58
C VAL A 37 -10.98 -16.79 7.79
N LYS A 38 -12.10 -16.10 8.08
CA LYS A 38 -12.07 -14.66 8.34
C LYS A 38 -11.19 -14.31 9.54
N ARG A 39 -11.32 -15.05 10.65
CA ARG A 39 -10.48 -14.85 11.85
C ARG A 39 -9.00 -15.09 11.55
N HIS A 40 -8.69 -16.14 10.78
CA HIS A 40 -7.33 -16.41 10.33
C HIS A 40 -6.79 -15.24 9.51
N ASN A 41 -7.54 -14.77 8.51
CA ASN A 41 -7.16 -13.65 7.67
C ASN A 41 -6.94 -12.37 8.47
N VAL A 42 -7.78 -12.04 9.46
CA VAL A 42 -7.57 -10.90 10.36
C VAL A 42 -6.23 -11.01 11.09
N GLY A 43 -5.82 -12.22 11.48
CA GLY A 43 -4.49 -12.46 12.06
C GLY A 43 -3.33 -12.15 11.12
N LEU A 44 -3.55 -12.13 9.80
CA LEU A 44 -2.55 -11.78 8.78
C LEU A 44 -2.48 -10.27 8.51
N MET A 45 -3.50 -9.49 8.89
CA MET A 45 -3.63 -8.04 8.61
C MET A 45 -2.76 -7.19 9.54
N GLN A 46 -1.46 -7.45 9.51
CA GLN A 46 -0.44 -6.82 10.35
C GLN A 46 0.50 -5.99 9.49
N ALA A 47 0.99 -4.87 10.02
CA ALA A 47 1.88 -3.95 9.30
C ALA A 47 3.11 -4.67 8.72
N GLU A 48 3.81 -5.46 9.53
CA GLU A 48 5.03 -6.18 9.12
C GLU A 48 4.81 -7.29 8.08
N ARG A 49 3.56 -7.64 7.76
CA ARG A 49 3.22 -8.58 6.69
C ARG A 49 2.87 -7.90 5.38
N GLY A 50 2.89 -6.56 5.34
CA GLY A 50 2.55 -5.77 4.17
C GLY A 50 3.56 -5.86 3.02
N TYR A 51 3.34 -5.01 2.03
CA TYR A 51 4.10 -5.01 0.78
C TYR A 51 5.49 -4.36 0.95
N ASP A 52 6.45 -4.82 0.14
CA ASP A 52 7.80 -4.24 0.10
C ASP A 52 7.79 -2.79 -0.39
N VAL A 53 6.84 -2.45 -1.27
CA VAL A 53 6.60 -1.07 -1.73
C VAL A 53 5.11 -0.76 -1.72
N THR A 54 4.78 0.37 -1.10
CA THR A 54 3.42 0.94 -1.00
C THR A 54 3.36 2.21 -1.84
N ILE A 55 2.61 2.16 -2.93
CA ILE A 55 2.36 3.29 -3.83
C ILE A 55 0.98 3.87 -3.53
N VAL A 56 0.88 5.19 -3.41
CA VAL A 56 -0.42 5.89 -3.26
C VAL A 56 -0.61 6.81 -4.45
N CYS A 57 -1.67 6.59 -5.24
CA CYS A 57 -2.08 7.45 -6.33
C CYS A 57 -3.15 8.42 -5.81
N THR A 58 -2.90 9.72 -5.94
CA THR A 58 -3.69 10.81 -5.37
C THR A 58 -4.17 11.78 -6.45
N SER A 59 -5.08 12.70 -6.11
CA SER A 59 -5.62 13.65 -7.10
C SER A 59 -4.73 14.86 -7.37
N ASP A 60 -3.84 15.21 -6.45
CA ASP A 60 -2.99 16.40 -6.55
C ASP A 60 -1.67 16.21 -5.76
N ALA A 61 -0.72 17.11 -6.00
CA ALA A 61 0.63 17.02 -5.44
C ALA A 61 0.64 17.21 -3.92
N GLU A 62 -0.27 18.01 -3.37
CA GLU A 62 -0.42 18.25 -1.94
C GLU A 62 -0.89 16.99 -1.20
N GLN A 63 -1.86 16.27 -1.74
CA GLN A 63 -2.29 14.96 -1.23
C GLN A 63 -1.18 13.93 -1.36
N ALA A 64 -0.42 13.93 -2.46
CA ALA A 64 0.74 13.06 -2.61
C ALA A 64 1.79 13.33 -1.52
N ALA A 65 2.11 14.60 -1.25
CA ALA A 65 3.04 14.99 -0.20
C ALA A 65 2.55 14.57 1.20
N PHE A 66 1.27 14.83 1.49
CA PHE A 66 0.64 14.42 2.75
C PHE A 66 0.73 12.91 2.99
N TRP A 67 0.36 12.09 1.99
CA TRP A 67 0.41 10.64 2.15
C TRP A 67 1.82 10.08 2.18
N GLN A 68 2.77 10.70 1.48
CA GLN A 68 4.19 10.35 1.58
C GLN A 68 4.65 10.47 3.04
N GLU A 69 4.50 11.66 3.63
CA GLU A 69 4.94 11.95 4.99
C GLU A 69 4.20 11.08 6.02
N ARG A 70 2.88 11.01 5.92
CA ARG A 70 2.05 10.28 6.88
C ARG A 70 2.39 8.79 6.93
N LEU A 71 2.56 8.14 5.77
CA LEU A 71 2.87 6.71 5.73
C LEU A 71 4.33 6.42 6.11
N GLU A 72 5.27 7.33 5.85
CA GLU A 72 6.64 7.22 6.34
C GLU A 72 6.70 7.29 7.87
N GLN A 73 5.93 8.19 8.49
CA GLN A 73 5.79 8.26 9.94
C GLN A 73 5.07 7.03 10.52
N ALA A 74 4.20 6.39 9.75
CA ALA A 74 3.44 5.21 10.15
C ALA A 74 4.13 3.86 9.86
N ARG A 75 5.42 3.85 9.51
CA ARG A 75 6.22 2.63 9.36
C ARG A 75 6.20 1.80 10.65
N GLY A 76 6.05 0.48 10.50
CA GLY A 76 5.90 -0.47 11.59
C GLY A 76 4.51 -0.53 12.22
N SER A 77 3.63 0.44 11.95
CA SER A 77 2.26 0.47 12.51
C SER A 77 1.16 0.30 11.45
N VAL A 78 1.38 0.81 10.23
CA VAL A 78 0.48 0.68 9.07
C VAL A 78 1.13 -0.12 7.95
N ILE A 79 2.35 0.22 7.59
CA ILE A 79 3.18 -0.48 6.60
C ILE A 79 4.37 -1.17 7.28
N PRO A 80 5.03 -2.15 6.65
CA PRO A 80 6.25 -2.73 7.20
C PRO A 80 7.29 -1.65 7.48
N SER A 81 8.05 -1.81 8.56
CA SER A 81 9.17 -0.92 8.88
C SER A 81 10.17 -0.73 7.71
N SER A 82 10.38 -1.80 6.93
CA SER A 82 11.24 -1.83 5.74
C SER A 82 10.60 -1.36 4.43
N SER A 83 9.29 -1.13 4.40
CA SER A 83 8.54 -0.87 3.15
C SER A 83 8.89 0.49 2.54
N ALA A 84 9.10 0.59 1.23
CA ALA A 84 9.25 1.90 0.59
C ALA A 84 7.87 2.54 0.34
N VAL A 85 7.73 3.83 0.64
CA VAL A 85 6.52 4.61 0.36
C VAL A 85 6.76 5.46 -0.87
N VAL A 86 5.80 5.44 -1.81
CA VAL A 86 5.86 6.28 -3.02
C VAL A 86 4.47 6.84 -3.31
N ALA A 87 4.20 8.05 -2.85
CA ALA A 87 2.96 8.74 -3.17
C ALA A 87 3.14 9.60 -4.44
N VAL A 88 2.18 9.53 -5.37
CA VAL A 88 2.18 10.26 -6.64
C VAL A 88 0.79 10.83 -6.89
N ASP A 89 0.71 11.88 -7.69
CA ASP A 89 -0.53 12.49 -8.16
C ASP A 89 -0.88 12.03 -9.58
N GLU A 90 -2.17 11.91 -9.86
CA GLU A 90 -2.74 11.63 -11.18
C GLU A 90 -3.01 12.95 -11.91
N GLU A 91 -1.95 13.53 -12.47
CA GLU A 91 -2.06 14.69 -13.37
C GLU A 91 -2.62 14.23 -14.73
N TRP A 92 -3.94 14.15 -14.85
CA TRP A 92 -4.63 13.83 -16.10
C TRP A 92 -5.93 14.63 -16.23
N ASP A 93 -5.99 15.52 -17.22
CA ASP A 93 -7.18 16.36 -17.46
C ASP A 93 -8.40 15.51 -17.84
N GLY A 94 -9.51 15.71 -17.14
CA GLY A 94 -10.73 14.88 -17.26
C GLY A 94 -10.67 13.51 -16.59
N GLY A 95 -9.54 13.12 -16.01
CA GLY A 95 -9.31 11.81 -15.37
C GLY A 95 -8.99 10.68 -16.36
N ALA A 96 -7.93 9.92 -16.12
CA ALA A 96 -7.48 8.87 -17.04
C ALA A 96 -8.36 7.60 -16.98
N GLY A 97 -9.20 7.48 -15.95
CA GLY A 97 -9.93 6.25 -15.63
C GLY A 97 -9.01 5.18 -15.06
N ASN A 98 -9.61 4.09 -14.57
CA ASN A 98 -8.93 3.14 -13.67
C ASN A 98 -7.69 2.48 -14.29
N PHE A 99 -7.76 2.12 -15.58
CA PHE A 99 -6.67 1.41 -16.24
C PHE A 99 -5.50 2.33 -16.57
N LEU A 100 -5.74 3.41 -17.33
CA LEU A 100 -4.68 4.36 -17.70
C LEU A 100 -4.13 5.11 -16.48
N GLY A 101 -4.98 5.45 -15.51
CA GLY A 101 -4.56 6.05 -14.25
C GLY A 101 -3.60 5.15 -13.48
N THR A 102 -3.86 3.83 -13.45
CA THR A 102 -2.92 2.85 -12.86
C THR A 102 -1.58 2.83 -13.60
N LEU A 103 -1.57 2.78 -14.93
CA LEU A 103 -0.33 2.75 -15.71
C LEU A 103 0.48 4.04 -15.55
N TYR A 104 -0.19 5.19 -15.52
CA TYR A 104 0.44 6.50 -15.33
C TYR A 104 1.03 6.62 -13.93
N ALA A 105 0.27 6.26 -12.90
CA ALA A 105 0.72 6.25 -11.52
C ALA A 105 1.90 5.29 -11.32
N TRP A 106 1.87 4.10 -11.91
CA TRP A 106 2.99 3.16 -11.90
C TRP A 106 4.27 3.78 -12.51
N ARG A 107 4.16 4.44 -13.66
CA ARG A 107 5.30 5.09 -14.31
C ARG A 107 5.89 6.21 -13.44
N LYS A 108 5.04 7.07 -12.87
CA LYS A 108 5.47 8.13 -11.93
C LYS A 108 6.12 7.54 -10.68
N ALA A 109 5.54 6.46 -10.14
CA ALA A 109 6.08 5.80 -8.96
C ALA A 109 7.45 5.17 -9.22
N CYS A 110 7.68 4.57 -10.40
CA CYS A 110 9.01 4.08 -10.77
C CYS A 110 10.06 5.20 -10.83
N ALA A 111 9.72 6.34 -11.43
CA ALA A 111 10.62 7.49 -11.49
C ALA A 111 10.93 8.04 -10.09
N LYS A 112 9.88 8.32 -9.30
CA LYS A 112 10.01 8.83 -7.93
C LYS A 112 10.74 7.86 -7.01
N HIS A 113 10.49 6.55 -7.13
CA HIS A 113 11.22 5.53 -6.35
C HIS A 113 12.71 5.55 -6.65
N LYS A 114 13.09 5.66 -7.92
CA LYS A 114 14.49 5.75 -8.33
C LYS A 114 15.17 6.98 -7.73
N GLU A 115 14.49 8.11 -7.67
CA GLU A 115 14.99 9.34 -7.03
C GLU A 115 15.15 9.16 -5.51
N LEU A 116 14.19 8.51 -4.85
CA LEU A 116 14.19 8.33 -3.40
C LEU A 116 15.20 7.27 -2.90
N THR A 117 15.39 6.17 -3.63
CA THR A 117 16.13 4.99 -3.15
C THR A 117 17.34 4.62 -4.00
N ASN A 118 17.52 5.27 -5.16
CA ASN A 118 18.51 4.91 -6.18
C ASN A 118 18.36 3.46 -6.69
N SER A 119 17.13 2.90 -6.63
CA SER A 119 16.80 1.54 -7.08
C SER A 119 15.75 1.56 -8.21
N ASP A 120 15.81 0.58 -9.11
CA ASP A 120 14.81 0.39 -10.16
C ASP A 120 13.64 -0.46 -9.62
N LEU A 121 12.49 0.19 -9.43
CA LEU A 121 11.29 -0.45 -8.91
C LEU A 121 10.74 -1.56 -9.82
N ALA A 122 10.83 -1.40 -11.15
CA ALA A 122 10.36 -2.39 -12.09
C ALA A 122 11.27 -3.63 -12.09
N ALA A 123 12.59 -3.42 -11.97
CA ALA A 123 13.54 -4.50 -11.77
C ALA A 123 13.32 -5.22 -10.43
N ALA A 124 13.08 -4.47 -9.35
CA ALA A 124 12.79 -5.02 -8.02
C ALA A 124 11.51 -5.88 -8.02
N LEU A 125 10.44 -5.40 -8.67
CA LEU A 125 9.20 -6.16 -8.88
C LEU A 125 9.51 -7.48 -9.57
N LYS A 126 10.18 -7.44 -10.73
CA LYS A 126 10.57 -8.66 -11.47
C LYS A 126 11.45 -9.60 -10.63
N GLY A 127 12.31 -9.03 -9.78
CA GLY A 127 13.23 -9.73 -8.89
C GLY A 127 12.57 -10.47 -7.73
N GLY A 128 11.33 -10.13 -7.35
CA GLY A 128 10.65 -10.79 -6.23
C GLY A 128 9.89 -9.86 -5.30
N ALA A 129 10.04 -8.55 -5.44
CA ALA A 129 9.34 -7.60 -4.58
C ALA A 129 7.82 -7.72 -4.76
N SER A 130 7.11 -7.51 -3.67
CA SER A 130 5.66 -7.33 -3.62
C SER A 130 5.37 -5.83 -3.65
N VAL A 131 4.51 -5.39 -4.58
CA VAL A 131 4.18 -3.96 -4.72
C VAL A 131 2.67 -3.78 -4.73
N ALA A 132 2.19 -2.81 -3.96
CA ALA A 132 0.78 -2.41 -3.94
C ALA A 132 0.61 -0.95 -4.36
N LEU A 133 -0.43 -0.68 -5.14
CA LEU A 133 -0.85 0.65 -5.58
C LEU A 133 -2.28 0.91 -5.11
N TYR A 134 -2.46 1.98 -4.36
CA TYR A 134 -3.74 2.40 -3.80
C TYR A 134 -4.24 3.64 -4.52
N HIS A 135 -5.38 3.53 -5.19
CA HIS A 135 -6.08 4.68 -5.74
C HIS A 135 -6.86 5.40 -4.66
N THR A 136 -6.56 6.67 -4.45
CA THR A 136 -7.27 7.54 -3.50
C THR A 136 -8.10 8.62 -4.18
N ALA A 137 -8.03 8.69 -5.51
CA ALA A 137 -8.75 9.67 -6.30
C ALA A 137 -10.28 9.50 -6.16
N GLY A 138 -10.97 10.64 -6.09
CA GLY A 138 -12.43 10.72 -6.01
C GLY A 138 -12.92 11.50 -4.80
N LYS A 139 -13.91 12.39 -5.03
CA LYS A 139 -14.39 13.36 -4.03
C LYS A 139 -15.23 12.75 -2.90
N GLY A 140 -15.60 11.47 -2.99
CA GLY A 140 -16.36 10.78 -1.95
C GLY A 140 -17.75 11.35 -1.66
N THR A 141 -18.44 11.94 -2.65
CA THR A 141 -19.69 12.70 -2.44
C THR A 141 -20.80 11.95 -1.72
N ARG A 142 -20.86 10.62 -1.83
CA ARG A 142 -21.82 9.77 -1.11
C ARG A 142 -21.57 9.68 0.40
N LEU A 143 -20.34 9.93 0.83
CA LEU A 143 -19.93 9.94 2.23
C LEU A 143 -19.93 11.36 2.82
N ALA A 144 -20.39 12.37 2.05
CA ALA A 144 -20.49 13.73 2.55
C ALA A 144 -21.35 13.78 3.83
N PRO A 145 -20.96 14.58 4.85
CA PRO A 145 -19.92 15.61 4.79
C PRO A 145 -18.50 15.13 5.14
N LEU A 146 -18.30 13.85 5.48
CA LEU A 146 -17.03 13.40 6.11
C LEU A 146 -15.78 13.65 5.25
N PRO A 147 -15.75 13.34 3.94
CA PRO A 147 -14.59 13.66 3.10
C PRO A 147 -14.31 15.16 3.02
N GLY A 148 -15.32 16.01 3.17
CA GLY A 148 -15.14 17.47 3.13
C GLY A 148 -14.23 17.98 4.24
N ALA A 149 -14.27 17.36 5.42
CA ALA A 149 -13.35 17.65 6.53
C ALA A 149 -11.89 17.22 6.23
N GLU A 150 -11.72 16.33 5.27
CA GLU A 150 -10.42 15.77 4.84
C GLU A 150 -10.05 16.28 3.43
N ASN A 151 -10.45 17.50 3.07
CA ASN A 151 -10.18 18.11 1.76
C ASN A 151 -10.66 17.26 0.56
N ASN A 152 -11.84 16.66 0.68
CA ASN A 152 -12.46 15.72 -0.26
C ASN A 152 -11.67 14.43 -0.50
N ASN A 153 -10.72 14.08 0.37
CA ASN A 153 -10.01 12.81 0.37
C ASN A 153 -10.80 11.77 1.19
N LYS A 154 -11.64 10.97 0.51
CA LYS A 154 -12.43 9.91 1.17
C LYS A 154 -11.55 8.92 1.94
N PRO A 155 -10.46 8.37 1.38
CA PRO A 155 -9.53 7.51 2.13
C PRO A 155 -8.89 8.17 3.36
N GLY A 156 -8.89 9.51 3.44
CA GLY A 156 -8.40 10.30 4.58
C GLY A 156 -9.29 10.23 5.83
N VAL A 157 -10.59 9.96 5.66
CA VAL A 157 -11.59 9.93 6.74
C VAL A 157 -11.14 9.03 7.87
N LYS A 158 -11.13 9.58 9.10
CA LYS A 158 -10.74 8.87 10.32
C LYS A 158 -11.86 7.95 10.80
N LEU A 159 -11.49 6.74 11.22
CA LEU A 159 -12.39 5.75 11.78
C LEU A 159 -12.40 5.82 13.32
N PRO A 160 -13.54 5.50 13.97
CA PRO A 160 -13.68 5.52 15.43
C PRO A 160 -13.02 4.28 16.07
N ALA A 161 -11.71 4.14 15.88
CA ALA A 161 -10.87 3.11 16.47
C ALA A 161 -9.70 3.76 17.25
N PRO A 162 -9.07 3.06 18.20
CA PRO A 162 -7.89 3.58 18.90
C PRO A 162 -6.82 4.08 17.92
N GLY A 163 -6.30 5.29 18.16
CA GLY A 163 -5.35 5.96 17.26
C GLY A 163 -5.99 6.63 16.04
N ALA A 164 -7.32 6.57 15.89
CA ALA A 164 -8.09 7.18 14.82
C ALA A 164 -7.48 6.94 13.41
N PRO A 165 -7.26 5.67 13.01
CA PRO A 165 -6.67 5.39 11.71
C PRO A 165 -7.59 5.90 10.60
N SER A 166 -7.01 6.34 9.49
CA SER A 166 -7.79 6.63 8.29
C SER A 166 -8.31 5.35 7.64
N ILE A 167 -9.29 5.50 6.75
CA ILE A 167 -9.74 4.40 5.90
C ILE A 167 -8.56 3.82 5.11
N LEU A 168 -7.71 4.67 4.50
CA LEU A 168 -6.55 4.20 3.73
C LEU A 168 -5.60 3.34 4.57
N GLU A 169 -5.31 3.76 5.80
CA GLU A 169 -4.43 3.01 6.70
C GLU A 169 -5.01 1.63 7.03
N CYS A 170 -6.33 1.55 7.20
CA CYS A 170 -7.02 0.27 7.40
C CYS A 170 -6.96 -0.61 6.15
N VAL A 171 -7.18 -0.03 4.96
CA VAL A 171 -7.06 -0.75 3.68
C VAL A 171 -5.66 -1.30 3.49
N ILE A 172 -4.60 -0.50 3.70
CA ILE A 172 -3.20 -0.92 3.56
C ILE A 172 -2.89 -2.10 4.48
N LYS A 173 -3.29 -2.04 5.76
CA LYS A 173 -3.07 -3.14 6.72
C LYS A 173 -3.83 -4.40 6.33
N GLN A 174 -5.06 -4.23 5.87
CA GLN A 174 -5.92 -5.34 5.46
C GLN A 174 -5.37 -6.05 4.23
N THR A 175 -5.03 -5.30 3.17
CA THR A 175 -4.52 -5.86 1.92
C THR A 175 -3.09 -6.38 2.07
N GLY A 176 -2.35 -5.94 3.10
CA GLY A 176 -1.06 -6.53 3.47
C GLY A 176 -1.12 -8.05 3.66
N ALA A 177 -2.28 -8.61 4.04
CA ALA A 177 -2.48 -10.06 4.14
C ALA A 177 -2.17 -10.83 2.83
N TYR A 178 -2.19 -10.17 1.68
CA TYR A 178 -1.91 -10.77 0.38
C TYR A 178 -0.43 -10.69 -0.04
N ALA A 179 0.41 -9.89 0.63
CA ALA A 179 1.73 -9.54 0.10
C ALA A 179 2.63 -10.76 -0.18
N SER A 180 2.59 -11.79 0.70
CA SER A 180 3.35 -13.03 0.54
C SER A 180 2.99 -13.80 -0.73
N SER A 181 1.71 -13.77 -1.13
CA SER A 181 1.18 -14.39 -2.34
C SER A 181 1.37 -13.56 -3.60
N ARG A 182 1.65 -12.25 -3.45
CA ARG A 182 1.69 -11.28 -4.55
C ARG A 182 3.10 -10.83 -4.92
N LYS A 183 4.14 -11.57 -4.51
CA LYS A 183 5.52 -11.35 -4.99
C LYS A 183 5.57 -11.38 -6.51
N LYS A 184 6.38 -10.49 -7.10
CA LYS A 184 6.51 -10.28 -8.56
C LYS A 184 5.27 -9.74 -9.27
N ARG A 185 4.29 -9.22 -8.52
CA ARG A 185 3.03 -8.71 -9.05
C ARG A 185 2.74 -7.32 -8.52
N LEU A 186 2.22 -6.47 -9.39
CA LEU A 186 1.58 -5.22 -8.98
C LEU A 186 0.17 -5.55 -8.48
N SER A 187 -0.12 -5.24 -7.23
CA SER A 187 -1.47 -5.33 -6.67
C SER A 187 -2.10 -3.95 -6.68
N VAL A 188 -3.34 -3.83 -7.16
CA VAL A 188 -4.02 -2.54 -7.33
C VAL A 188 -5.29 -2.57 -6.48
N PHE A 189 -5.46 -1.55 -5.65
CA PHE A 189 -6.55 -1.46 -4.69
C PHE A 189 -7.19 -0.08 -4.71
N TRP A 190 -8.46 -0.03 -4.35
CA TRP A 190 -9.15 1.20 -3.99
C TRP A 190 -8.86 1.53 -2.53
N GLY A 191 -8.40 2.75 -2.26
CA GLY A 191 -7.99 3.20 -0.92
C GLY A 191 -9.13 3.32 0.09
N ASP A 192 -10.36 3.02 -0.31
CA ASP A 192 -11.57 3.17 0.50
C ASP A 192 -12.36 1.87 0.71
N GLN A 193 -11.78 0.71 0.37
CA GLN A 193 -12.45 -0.60 0.43
C GLN A 193 -11.95 -1.47 1.58
N VAL A 194 -12.62 -1.35 2.75
CA VAL A 194 -12.33 -2.20 3.90
C VAL A 194 -13.20 -3.46 3.90
N PHE A 195 -12.60 -4.65 3.99
CA PHE A 195 -13.30 -5.93 4.06
C PHE A 195 -12.49 -7.01 4.79
N VAL A 196 -13.08 -8.20 5.02
CA VAL A 196 -12.33 -9.38 5.48
C VAL A 196 -12.64 -10.52 4.51
N PRO A 197 -11.64 -11.08 3.82
CA PRO A 197 -11.87 -12.11 2.80
C PRO A 197 -12.45 -13.36 3.45
N SER A 198 -13.45 -13.97 2.80
CA SER A 198 -14.02 -15.27 3.21
C SER A 198 -13.24 -16.46 2.65
N VAL A 199 -12.23 -16.21 1.83
CA VAL A 199 -11.29 -17.19 1.26
C VAL A 199 -9.88 -16.92 1.80
N ALA A 200 -8.97 -17.88 1.70
CA ALA A 200 -7.59 -17.71 2.17
C ALA A 200 -6.91 -16.51 1.50
N ALA A 201 -6.34 -15.59 2.29
CA ALA A 201 -5.54 -14.48 1.76
C ALA A 201 -4.15 -14.94 1.28
N GLU A 202 -3.63 -16.06 1.83
CA GLU A 202 -2.40 -16.70 1.36
C GLU A 202 -2.73 -17.85 0.41
N TYR A 203 -2.31 -17.70 -0.84
CA TYR A 203 -2.54 -18.64 -1.93
C TYR A 203 -1.40 -18.59 -2.97
N GLN A 204 -1.41 -19.50 -3.94
CA GLN A 204 -0.56 -19.40 -5.13
C GLN A 204 -1.36 -18.83 -6.30
N PRO A 205 -0.97 -17.67 -6.87
CA PRO A 205 -1.60 -17.15 -8.07
C PRO A 205 -1.40 -18.10 -9.26
N GLN A 206 -2.48 -18.41 -9.97
CA GLN A 206 -2.45 -19.32 -11.13
C GLN A 206 -2.49 -18.59 -12.48
N TYR A 207 -2.86 -17.30 -12.47
CA TYR A 207 -3.10 -16.51 -13.67
C TYR A 207 -2.25 -15.24 -13.64
N HIS A 208 -2.04 -14.63 -14.81
CA HIS A 208 -1.34 -13.33 -14.93
C HIS A 208 -2.15 -12.17 -14.35
N VAL A 209 -3.46 -12.22 -14.49
CA VAL A 209 -4.42 -11.31 -13.86
C VAL A 209 -5.26 -12.12 -12.88
N ASP A 210 -5.45 -11.58 -11.69
CA ASP A 210 -6.03 -12.28 -10.56
C ASP A 210 -6.72 -11.22 -9.68
N ILE A 211 -8.02 -11.44 -9.43
CA ILE A 211 -9.00 -10.46 -8.93
C ILE A 211 -9.57 -10.94 -7.60
#